data_AF-A0A7R8UX11-F1
#
_entry.id   AF-A0A7R8UX11-F1
#
_cell.length_a   1.000
_cell.length_b   1.000
_cell.length_c   1.000
_cell.angle_alpha   90.00
_cell.angle_beta   90.00
_cell.angle_gamma   90.00
#
_symmetry.space_group_name_H-M   'P 1'
#
loop_
_entity.id
_entity.type
_entity.pdbx_description
1 polymer ?
#
loop_
_entity_poly.entity_id
_entity_poly.type
_entity_poly.pdbx_seq_one_letter_code
_entity_poly.pdbx_strand_id
1 'polypeptide(L)'
;MILKGVLLLLISVKFVSANILYSDPIESWRKFKTEFGKHYHDIYSEKRHFRNYLQSWILTHKHNAKYFQSLVPYKLAINHLADFNREERLKFFYGFNLTMLKSTRGEGISATFLKPENVFIPKSINWTAEGAVTEVKDQEYCGSCWAFSATGALEGQQYRLSKKLISLSEQNLIDCSYDYGNNGCFGGLMTFSYEYVRENKGIDTEESYPYDGEDWMCRFDPKYVGATDKGYVEIPYGSEKALMEAVATVGPISVAIDAADEKFQLYKEGVYVGKSCNKYNVNHAVLIVGYGTDSKTGLDYWLVKNSWGKKWGDKGYIKMVRNKNNANCIASYASYPLM
;
A
#
# COMPACT_ATOMS: atom_id res chain seq x y z
N MET A 1 34.16 -68.10 36.44
CA MET A 1 33.60 -67.93 35.08
C MET A 1 32.66 -66.73 35.06
N ILE A 2 33.16 -65.66 34.46
CA ILE A 2 32.49 -64.54 33.75
C ILE A 2 31.30 -63.85 34.44
N LEU A 3 31.60 -62.62 34.90
CA LEU A 3 30.70 -61.58 35.38
C LEU A 3 29.77 -61.06 34.26
N LYS A 4 28.55 -60.70 34.69
CA LYS A 4 27.48 -60.03 33.94
C LYS A 4 27.96 -58.70 33.34
N GLY A 5 27.76 -58.51 32.03
CA GLY A 5 27.86 -57.21 31.36
C GLY A 5 26.46 -56.66 31.06
N VAL A 6 26.06 -55.59 31.75
CA VAL A 6 24.88 -54.78 31.40
C VAL A 6 25.37 -53.60 30.56
N LEU A 7 24.95 -53.56 29.30
CA LEU A 7 25.29 -52.50 28.36
C LEU A 7 24.33 -51.32 28.58
N LEU A 8 24.80 -50.26 29.23
CA LEU A 8 24.09 -48.98 29.35
C LEU A 8 24.23 -48.19 28.04
N LEU A 9 23.16 -48.14 27.25
CA LEU A 9 23.04 -47.22 26.11
C LEU A 9 22.84 -45.79 26.63
N LEU A 10 23.92 -45.01 26.62
CA LEU A 10 23.88 -43.56 26.83
C LEU A 10 23.32 -42.89 25.56
N ILE A 11 22.03 -42.57 25.56
CA ILE A 11 21.43 -41.70 24.55
C ILE A 11 21.84 -40.27 24.90
N SER A 12 22.87 -39.75 24.22
CA SER A 12 23.23 -38.34 24.29
C SER A 12 22.17 -37.50 23.57
N VAL A 13 21.23 -36.93 24.33
CA VAL A 13 20.35 -35.88 23.81
C VAL A 13 21.20 -34.63 23.60
N LYS A 14 21.64 -34.39 22.36
CA LYS A 14 22.25 -33.11 21.99
C LYS A 14 21.14 -32.05 21.96
N PHE A 15 21.04 -31.27 23.04
CA PHE A 15 20.34 -29.98 22.99
C PHE A 15 21.13 -29.07 22.05
N VAL A 16 20.69 -28.97 20.79
CA VAL A 16 21.12 -27.88 19.91
C VAL A 16 20.35 -26.66 20.37
N SER A 17 20.97 -25.83 21.22
CA SER A 17 20.50 -24.46 21.38
C SER A 17 20.67 -23.77 20.02
N ALA A 18 19.56 -23.48 19.36
CA ALA A 18 19.56 -22.61 18.20
C ALA A 18 19.92 -21.19 18.67
N ASN A 19 21.22 -20.93 18.84
CA ASN A 19 21.74 -19.57 18.85
C ASN A 19 21.48 -19.01 17.46
N ILE A 20 20.32 -18.37 17.29
CA ILE A 20 20.08 -17.47 16.16
C ILE A 20 21.14 -16.37 16.30
N LEU A 21 22.25 -16.52 15.58
CA LEU A 21 23.27 -15.48 15.45
C LEU A 21 22.60 -14.32 14.72
N TYR A 22 22.01 -13.41 15.49
CA TYR A 22 21.59 -12.15 14.92
C TYR A 22 22.83 -11.41 14.45
N SER A 23 22.81 -10.90 13.23
CA SER A 23 23.91 -10.10 12.69
C SER A 23 24.15 -8.90 13.61
N ASP A 24 25.41 -8.46 13.76
CA ASP A 24 25.73 -7.26 14.52
C ASP A 24 24.89 -6.08 13.97
N PRO A 25 24.06 -5.40 14.80
CA PRO A 25 23.23 -4.30 14.34
C PRO A 25 24.06 -3.14 13.77
N ILE A 26 25.31 -2.96 14.20
CA ILE A 26 26.20 -1.90 13.68
C ILE A 26 26.66 -2.25 12.26
N GLU A 27 27.10 -3.49 12.03
CA GLU A 27 27.44 -3.95 10.68
C GLU A 27 26.21 -3.91 9.76
N SER A 28 25.05 -4.36 10.26
CA SER A 28 23.79 -4.34 9.54
C SER A 28 23.38 -2.92 9.13
N TRP A 29 23.59 -1.93 10.01
CA TRP A 29 23.38 -0.51 9.70
C TRP A 29 24.28 -0.01 8.57
N ARG A 30 25.57 -0.39 8.56
CA ARG A 30 26.47 0.01 7.46
C ARG A 30 25.98 -0.53 6.13
N LYS A 31 25.58 -1.80 6.08
CA LYS A 31 25.01 -2.44 4.88
C LYS A 31 23.72 -1.75 4.45
N PHE A 32 22.81 -1.47 5.39
CA PHE A 32 21.58 -0.73 5.13
C PHE A 32 21.84 0.63 4.45
N LYS A 33 22.79 1.41 4.98
CA LYS A 33 23.13 2.71 4.38
C LYS A 33 23.64 2.57 2.96
N THR A 34 24.51 1.59 2.71
CA THR A 34 25.06 1.34 1.37
C THR A 34 23.96 0.86 0.40
N GLU A 35 23.13 -0.10 0.81
CA GLU A 35 22.08 -0.70 -0.02
C GLU A 35 21.01 0.32 -0.46
N PHE A 36 20.65 1.24 0.43
CA PHE A 36 19.61 2.24 0.19
C PHE A 36 20.14 3.65 -0.05
N GLY A 37 21.46 3.81 -0.25
CA GLY A 37 22.09 5.11 -0.55
C GLY A 37 21.80 6.17 0.52
N LYS A 38 21.85 5.80 1.81
CA LYS A 38 21.48 6.72 2.89
C LYS A 38 22.61 7.69 3.19
N HIS A 39 22.28 8.97 3.08
CA HIS A 39 23.15 10.08 3.45
C HIS A 39 22.44 10.95 4.47
N TYR A 40 23.15 11.37 5.51
CA TYR A 40 22.61 12.19 6.59
C TYR A 40 23.36 13.50 6.65
N HIS A 41 22.64 14.60 6.92
CA HIS A 41 23.19 15.95 6.96
C HIS A 41 24.34 16.10 7.96
N ASP A 42 24.18 15.50 9.14
CA ASP A 42 25.16 15.57 10.23
C ASP A 42 25.12 14.31 11.10
N ILE A 43 26.07 14.22 12.03
CA ILE A 43 26.23 13.09 12.94
C ILE A 43 25.06 12.92 13.93
N TYR A 44 24.35 14.00 14.27
CA TYR A 44 23.19 13.95 15.16
C TYR A 44 21.98 13.34 14.43
N SER A 45 21.77 13.75 13.18
CA SER A 45 20.78 13.16 12.27
C SER A 45 21.07 11.68 12.06
N GLU A 46 22.32 11.31 11.73
CA GLU A 46 22.70 9.90 11.60
C GLU A 46 22.44 9.11 12.88
N LYS A 47 22.80 9.64 14.05
CA LYS A 47 22.51 8.99 15.34
C LYS A 47 21.01 8.80 15.59
N ARG A 48 20.16 9.76 15.17
CA ARG A 48 18.70 9.63 15.28
C ARG A 48 18.17 8.53 14.35
N HIS A 49 18.58 8.55 13.09
CA HIS A 49 18.17 7.53 12.10
C HIS A 49 18.68 6.14 12.47
N PHE A 50 19.89 6.01 13.03
CA PHE A 50 20.40 4.75 13.55
C PHE A 50 19.54 4.20 14.71
N ARG A 51 19.04 5.06 15.61
CA ARG A 51 18.12 4.63 16.68
C ARG A 51 16.80 4.11 16.12
N ASN A 52 16.21 4.82 15.16
CA ASN A 52 14.99 4.37 14.47
C ASN A 52 15.22 3.03 13.76
N TYR A 53 16.32 2.92 13.02
CA TYR A 53 16.73 1.68 12.36
C TYR A 53 16.88 0.53 13.34
N LEU A 54 17.51 0.75 14.49
CA LEU A 54 17.68 -0.27 15.52
C LEU A 54 16.34 -0.77 16.06
N GLN A 55 15.35 0.13 16.25
CA GLN A 55 14.00 -0.25 16.63
C GLN A 55 13.34 -1.14 15.57
N SER A 56 13.39 -0.73 14.29
CA SER A 56 12.89 -1.52 13.16
C SER A 56 13.58 -2.89 13.04
N TRP A 57 14.89 -2.93 13.29
CA TRP A 57 15.68 -4.16 13.29
C TRP A 57 15.25 -5.11 14.42
N ILE A 58 15.09 -4.60 15.65
CA ILE A 58 14.63 -5.40 16.79
C ILE A 58 13.21 -5.94 16.52
N LEU A 59 12.31 -5.08 16.02
CA LEU A 59 10.92 -5.44 15.70
C LEU A 59 10.88 -6.56 14.64
N THR A 60 11.65 -6.39 13.56
CA THR A 60 11.74 -7.37 12.46
C THR A 60 12.18 -8.74 12.97
N HIS A 61 13.25 -8.79 13.77
CA HIS A 61 13.78 -10.06 14.28
C HIS A 61 12.83 -10.74 15.26
N LYS A 62 12.24 -9.99 16.20
CA LYS A 62 11.25 -10.53 17.15
C LYS A 62 10.00 -11.04 16.44
N HIS A 63 9.51 -10.34 15.43
CA HIS A 63 8.35 -10.76 14.64
C HIS A 63 8.68 -12.01 13.80
N ASN A 64 9.83 -12.01 13.13
CA ASN A 64 10.23 -13.12 12.27
C ASN A 64 10.51 -14.41 13.05
N ALA A 65 10.99 -14.32 14.30
CA ALA A 65 11.09 -15.48 15.19
C ALA A 65 9.73 -16.17 15.42
N LYS A 66 8.63 -15.40 15.48
CA LYS A 66 7.26 -15.94 15.54
C LYS A 66 6.79 -16.49 14.19
N TYR A 67 7.13 -15.80 13.09
CA TYR A 67 6.79 -16.25 11.74
C TYR A 67 7.39 -17.62 11.42
N PHE A 68 8.66 -17.86 11.76
CA PHE A 68 9.31 -19.15 11.55
C PHE A 68 8.74 -20.29 12.41
N GLN A 69 8.00 -19.96 13.46
CA GLN A 69 7.24 -20.91 14.27
C GLN A 69 5.76 -21.00 13.84
N SER A 70 5.39 -20.39 12.70
CA SER A 70 4.01 -20.32 12.20
C SER A 70 3.01 -19.67 13.16
N LEU A 71 3.48 -18.84 14.10
CA LEU A 71 2.62 -18.14 15.06
C LEU A 71 2.01 -16.84 14.50
N VAL A 72 2.54 -16.34 13.40
CA VAL A 72 2.02 -15.17 12.66
C VAL A 72 2.09 -15.46 11.15
N PRO A 73 1.14 -14.95 10.33
CA PRO A 73 0.99 -15.35 8.93
C PRO A 73 1.81 -14.52 7.92
N TYR A 74 2.65 -13.60 8.39
CA TYR A 74 3.44 -12.71 7.53
C TYR A 74 4.83 -12.44 8.13
N LYS A 75 5.75 -12.05 7.25
CA LYS A 75 7.15 -11.76 7.56
C LYS A 75 7.43 -10.26 7.39
N LEU A 76 8.36 -9.76 8.19
CA LEU A 76 8.92 -8.42 8.06
C LEU A 76 10.31 -8.45 7.44
N ALA A 77 10.74 -7.35 6.84
CA ALA A 77 12.11 -7.12 6.41
C ALA A 77 12.51 -5.67 6.62
N ILE A 78 13.80 -5.45 6.89
CA ILE A 78 14.39 -4.12 6.74
C ILE A 78 14.27 -3.72 5.27
N ASN A 79 13.74 -2.52 5.04
CA ASN A 79 13.62 -1.90 3.73
C ASN A 79 14.04 -0.42 3.84
N HIS A 80 14.06 0.31 2.72
CA HIS A 80 14.50 1.70 2.65
C HIS A 80 13.79 2.67 3.61
N LEU A 81 12.66 2.29 4.21
CA LEU A 81 11.93 3.12 5.18
C LEU A 81 12.36 2.87 6.63
N ALA A 82 13.17 1.85 6.92
CA ALA A 82 13.41 1.35 8.28
C ALA A 82 14.02 2.36 9.27
N ASP A 83 14.62 3.44 8.78
CA ASP A 83 15.25 4.50 9.58
C ASP A 83 14.36 5.73 9.82
N PHE A 84 13.11 5.71 9.36
CA PHE A 84 12.13 6.77 9.63
C PHE A 84 11.29 6.47 10.89
N ASN A 85 11.11 7.49 11.72
CA ASN A 85 10.17 7.45 12.84
C ASN A 85 8.72 7.72 12.38
N ARG A 86 7.76 7.61 13.30
CA ARG A 86 6.33 7.76 12.99
C ARG A 86 5.97 9.14 12.42
N GLU A 87 6.54 10.21 12.96
CA GLU A 87 6.24 11.59 12.55
C GLU A 87 6.77 11.88 11.15
N GLU A 88 8.02 11.47 10.87
CA GLU A 88 8.61 11.56 9.54
C GLU A 88 7.77 10.80 8.51
N ARG A 89 7.25 9.62 8.86
CA ARG A 89 6.38 8.86 7.95
C ARG A 89 5.04 9.53 7.67
N LEU A 90 4.40 10.03 8.73
CA LEU A 90 3.16 10.82 8.61
C LEU A 90 3.33 12.07 7.78
N LYS A 91 4.52 12.65 7.75
CA LYS A 91 4.82 13.81 6.93
C LYS A 91 5.08 13.47 5.46
N PHE A 92 5.88 12.43 5.19
CA PHE A 92 6.43 12.21 3.85
C PHE A 92 5.73 11.14 3.03
N PHE A 93 5.17 10.11 3.66
CA PHE A 93 4.67 8.92 2.94
C PHE A 93 3.15 8.75 3.03
N TYR A 94 2.49 9.47 3.94
CA TYR A 94 1.05 9.40 4.17
C TYR A 94 0.40 10.70 3.73
N GLY A 95 -0.51 10.62 2.75
CA GLY A 95 -1.13 11.76 2.10
C GLY A 95 -2.65 11.74 2.07
N PHE A 96 -3.30 10.66 2.49
CA PHE A 96 -4.76 10.65 2.55
C PHE A 96 -5.21 11.47 3.75
N ASN A 97 -6.03 12.49 3.52
CA ASN A 97 -6.46 13.39 4.57
C ASN A 97 -7.98 13.64 4.54
N LEU A 98 -8.70 12.90 5.38
CA LEU A 98 -10.15 13.02 5.48
C LEU A 98 -10.64 14.38 5.98
N THR A 99 -9.80 15.15 6.70
CA THR A 99 -10.22 16.46 7.21
C THR A 99 -10.51 17.45 6.08
N MET A 100 -9.98 17.20 4.88
CA MET A 100 -10.19 17.99 3.66
C MET A 100 -11.59 17.83 3.05
N LEU A 101 -12.38 16.85 3.51
CA LEU A 101 -13.82 16.76 3.17
C LEU A 101 -14.64 17.94 3.72
N LYS A 102 -14.16 18.62 4.77
CA LYS A 102 -14.90 19.72 5.41
C LYS A 102 -14.51 21.07 4.81
N SER A 103 -15.08 21.43 3.66
CA SER A 103 -15.14 22.85 3.27
C SER A 103 -16.17 23.21 2.20
N THR A 104 -16.40 22.43 1.13
CA THR A 104 -16.89 23.09 -0.10
C THR A 104 -17.85 22.35 -1.03
N ARG A 105 -18.28 21.11 -0.80
CA ARG A 105 -19.07 20.39 -1.83
C ARG A 105 -20.35 19.74 -1.33
N GLY A 106 -21.44 20.05 -2.04
CA GLY A 106 -22.80 19.61 -1.74
C GLY A 106 -22.98 18.11 -1.92
N GLU A 107 -23.95 17.57 -1.18
CA GLU A 107 -24.46 16.20 -1.37
C GLU A 107 -24.85 16.00 -2.86
N GLY A 108 -24.29 14.98 -3.53
CA GLY A 108 -24.74 14.56 -4.87
C GLY A 108 -23.71 14.44 -6.00
N ILE A 109 -22.40 14.52 -5.73
CA ILE A 109 -21.36 14.42 -6.79
C ILE A 109 -21.01 12.96 -7.15
N SER A 110 -21.14 12.03 -6.20
CA SER A 110 -20.88 10.61 -6.44
C SER A 110 -22.10 9.88 -6.98
N ALA A 111 -21.88 9.00 -7.96
CA ALA A 111 -22.90 8.09 -8.44
C ALA A 111 -23.18 7.00 -7.40
N THR A 112 -24.44 6.55 -7.34
CA THR A 112 -24.85 5.48 -6.42
C THR A 112 -24.18 4.16 -6.78
N PHE A 113 -23.59 3.49 -5.79
CA PHE A 113 -23.13 2.11 -5.98
C PHE A 113 -24.32 1.19 -6.25
N LEU A 114 -24.37 0.65 -7.47
CA LEU A 114 -25.32 -0.38 -7.84
C LEU A 114 -24.66 -1.74 -7.67
N LYS A 115 -25.21 -2.53 -6.76
CA LYS A 115 -24.76 -3.90 -6.54
C LYS A 115 -24.96 -4.71 -7.84
N PRO A 116 -23.95 -5.45 -8.31
CA PRO A 116 -24.13 -6.36 -9.44
C PRO A 116 -25.16 -7.44 -9.11
N GLU A 117 -26.24 -7.52 -9.89
CA GLU A 117 -27.21 -8.61 -9.81
C GLU A 117 -26.87 -9.73 -10.81
N ASN A 118 -27.04 -10.98 -10.39
CA ASN A 118 -26.83 -12.17 -11.24
C ASN A 118 -25.41 -12.31 -11.84
N VAL A 119 -24.39 -11.72 -11.20
CA VAL A 119 -22.99 -11.87 -11.62
C VAL A 119 -22.29 -12.94 -10.80
N PHE A 120 -21.57 -13.84 -11.49
CA PHE A 120 -20.67 -14.78 -10.83
C PHE A 120 -19.42 -14.02 -10.33
N ILE A 121 -19.25 -13.99 -9.01
CA ILE A 121 -18.06 -13.39 -8.38
C ILE A 121 -17.01 -14.50 -8.19
N PRO A 122 -15.85 -14.43 -8.87
CA PRO A 122 -14.81 -15.45 -8.73
C PRO A 122 -14.25 -15.47 -7.30
N LYS A 123 -13.78 -16.63 -6.84
CA LYS A 123 -13.17 -16.78 -5.50
C LYS A 123 -11.85 -16.02 -5.37
N SER A 124 -11.15 -15.81 -6.47
CA SER A 124 -9.91 -15.04 -6.55
C SER A 124 -9.84 -14.28 -7.87
N ILE A 125 -9.27 -13.08 -7.84
CA ILE A 125 -9.00 -12.28 -9.03
C ILE A 125 -7.67 -11.54 -8.85
N ASN A 126 -6.94 -11.35 -9.94
CA ASN A 126 -5.69 -10.61 -9.95
C ASN A 126 -5.61 -9.76 -11.22
N TRP A 127 -5.98 -8.48 -11.13
CA TRP A 127 -5.97 -7.57 -12.25
C TRP A 127 -4.57 -7.28 -12.81
N THR A 128 -3.52 -7.50 -12.03
CA THR A 128 -2.14 -7.44 -12.54
C THR A 128 -1.90 -8.55 -13.57
N ALA A 129 -2.40 -9.77 -13.31
CA ALA A 129 -2.29 -10.87 -14.26
C ALA A 129 -3.16 -10.67 -15.50
N GLU A 130 -4.27 -9.94 -15.37
CA GLU A 130 -5.16 -9.54 -16.47
C GLU A 130 -4.65 -8.33 -17.27
N GLY A 131 -3.49 -7.76 -16.91
CA GLY A 131 -2.89 -6.63 -17.63
C GLY A 131 -3.52 -5.26 -17.35
N ALA A 132 -4.36 -5.14 -16.32
CA ALA A 132 -5.08 -3.90 -15.98
C ALA A 132 -4.37 -3.03 -14.93
N VAL A 133 -3.08 -3.29 -14.66
CA VAL A 133 -2.31 -2.63 -13.59
C VAL A 133 -0.93 -2.28 -14.12
N THR A 134 -0.58 -0.99 -14.07
CA THR A 134 0.76 -0.49 -14.41
C THR A 134 1.81 -0.99 -13.41
N GLU A 135 3.09 -0.79 -13.75
CA GLU A 135 4.20 -1.06 -12.84
C GLU A 135 4.05 -0.32 -11.51
N VAL A 136 4.64 -0.86 -10.43
CA VAL A 136 4.73 -0.16 -9.14
C VAL A 136 5.62 1.07 -9.31
N LYS A 137 5.07 2.23 -8.94
CA LYS A 137 5.75 3.53 -8.87
C LYS A 137 6.20 3.85 -7.43
N ASP A 138 6.91 4.95 -7.25
CA ASP A 138 7.42 5.43 -5.96
C ASP A 138 7.05 6.91 -5.77
N GLN A 139 6.34 7.23 -4.70
CA GLN A 139 5.92 8.61 -4.36
C GLN A 139 7.02 9.40 -3.65
N GLU A 140 8.16 8.77 -3.38
CA GLU A 140 9.30 9.39 -2.73
C GLU A 140 8.91 10.12 -1.42
N TYR A 141 9.35 11.37 -1.23
CA TYR A 141 9.12 12.16 -0.02
C TYR A 141 7.93 13.13 -0.12
N CYS A 142 6.93 12.77 -0.93
CA CYS A 142 5.72 13.56 -1.14
C CYS A 142 4.48 12.81 -0.65
N GLY A 143 3.61 13.48 0.10
CA GLY A 143 2.33 12.95 0.60
C GLY A 143 1.28 12.83 -0.51
N SER A 144 1.62 12.17 -1.62
CA SER A 144 0.82 12.09 -2.85
C SER A 144 0.19 10.72 -3.08
N CYS A 145 0.15 9.83 -2.07
CA CYS A 145 -0.47 8.51 -2.19
C CYS A 145 -1.90 8.54 -2.75
N TRP A 146 -2.65 9.62 -2.49
CA TRP A 146 -3.99 9.86 -3.03
C TRP A 146 -3.99 9.98 -4.56
N ALA A 147 -2.98 10.63 -5.15
CA ALA A 147 -2.81 10.75 -6.58
C ALA A 147 -2.48 9.39 -7.20
N PHE A 148 -1.51 8.65 -6.65
CA PHE A 148 -1.15 7.29 -7.11
C PHE A 148 -2.30 6.29 -7.01
N SER A 149 -3.12 6.41 -5.96
CA SER A 149 -4.31 5.57 -5.81
C SER A 149 -5.35 5.91 -6.87
N ALA A 150 -5.58 7.20 -7.16
CA ALA A 150 -6.54 7.65 -8.17
C ALA A 150 -6.10 7.32 -9.61
N THR A 151 -4.85 7.61 -9.97
CA THR A 151 -4.30 7.24 -11.29
C THR A 151 -4.39 5.74 -11.50
N GLY A 152 -3.98 4.93 -10.52
CA GLY A 152 -4.05 3.47 -10.64
C GLY A 152 -5.46 2.91 -10.91
N ALA A 153 -6.50 3.54 -10.37
CA ALA A 153 -7.88 3.15 -10.67
C ALA A 153 -8.34 3.65 -12.05
N LEU A 154 -7.98 4.87 -12.44
CA LEU A 154 -8.23 5.42 -13.79
C LEU A 154 -7.56 4.57 -14.88
N GLU A 155 -6.30 4.17 -14.67
CA GLU A 155 -5.54 3.29 -15.55
C GLU A 155 -6.24 1.93 -15.73
N GLY A 156 -6.72 1.36 -14.62
CA GLY A 156 -7.46 0.10 -14.62
C GLY A 156 -8.78 0.20 -15.40
N GLN A 157 -9.54 1.27 -15.22
CA GLN A 157 -10.78 1.49 -15.98
C GLN A 157 -10.50 1.77 -17.46
N GLN A 158 -9.49 2.57 -17.77
CA GLN A 158 -9.06 2.84 -19.15
C GLN A 158 -8.68 1.55 -19.88
N TYR A 159 -7.93 0.67 -19.21
CA TYR A 159 -7.59 -0.63 -19.74
C TYR A 159 -8.84 -1.49 -19.97
N ARG A 160 -9.80 -1.48 -19.05
CA ARG A 160 -11.04 -2.27 -19.22
C ARG A 160 -11.86 -1.82 -20.43
N LEU A 161 -11.89 -0.52 -20.72
CA LEU A 161 -12.60 0.05 -21.87
C LEU A 161 -11.84 -0.18 -23.19
N SER A 162 -10.55 0.14 -23.22
CA SER A 162 -9.78 0.23 -24.47
C SER A 162 -8.86 -0.96 -24.76
N LYS A 163 -8.62 -1.82 -23.75
CA LYS A 163 -7.58 -2.86 -23.72
C LYS A 163 -6.15 -2.34 -23.91
N LYS A 164 -5.94 -1.03 -23.75
CA LYS A 164 -4.62 -0.39 -23.77
C LYS A 164 -4.31 0.13 -22.37
N LEU A 165 -3.22 -0.35 -21.79
CA LEU A 165 -2.74 0.12 -20.50
C LEU A 165 -1.87 1.36 -20.74
N ILE A 166 -2.31 2.49 -20.23
CA ILE A 166 -1.63 3.78 -20.36
C ILE A 166 -1.27 4.22 -18.96
N SER A 167 0.00 4.58 -18.73
CA SER A 167 0.42 5.14 -17.44
C SER A 167 0.00 6.61 -17.37
N LEU A 168 -0.74 6.98 -16.34
CA LEU A 168 -1.27 8.34 -16.15
C LEU A 168 -0.39 9.13 -15.17
N SER A 169 -0.40 10.46 -15.31
CA SER A 169 0.44 11.36 -14.53
C SER A 169 -0.12 11.63 -13.14
N GLU A 170 0.57 11.18 -12.08
CA GLU A 170 0.24 11.63 -10.73
C GLU A 170 0.57 13.12 -10.54
N GLN A 171 1.63 13.61 -11.19
CA GLN A 171 2.06 15.01 -11.07
C GLN A 171 1.00 15.98 -11.59
N ASN A 172 0.28 15.62 -12.66
CA ASN A 172 -0.86 16.37 -13.14
C ASN A 172 -1.92 16.54 -12.03
N LEU A 173 -2.23 15.49 -11.27
CA LEU A 173 -3.17 15.60 -10.15
C LEU A 173 -2.60 16.48 -9.03
N ILE A 174 -1.33 16.28 -8.67
CA ILE A 174 -0.65 17.04 -7.60
C ILE A 174 -0.72 18.53 -7.90
N ASP A 175 -0.35 18.94 -9.11
CA ASP A 175 -0.23 20.36 -9.48
C ASP A 175 -1.58 21.03 -9.81
N CYS A 176 -2.55 20.28 -10.33
CA CYS A 176 -3.76 20.87 -10.95
C CYS A 176 -5.06 20.71 -10.15
N SER A 177 -5.10 19.84 -9.13
CA SER A 177 -6.36 19.55 -8.40
C SER A 177 -6.55 20.36 -7.11
N TYR A 178 -5.78 21.43 -6.91
CA TYR A 178 -5.87 22.32 -5.74
C TYR A 178 -7.27 22.93 -5.56
N ASP A 179 -7.85 23.46 -6.64
CA ASP A 179 -9.21 24.06 -6.62
C ASP A 179 -10.31 23.02 -6.33
N TYR A 180 -9.96 21.73 -6.39
CA TYR A 180 -10.85 20.61 -6.06
C TYR A 180 -10.73 20.14 -4.62
N GLY A 181 -9.86 20.79 -3.84
CA GLY A 181 -9.69 20.54 -2.42
C GLY A 181 -8.51 19.63 -2.10
N ASN A 182 -7.73 19.17 -3.08
CA ASN A 182 -6.43 18.54 -2.82
C ASN A 182 -5.37 19.61 -2.48
N ASN A 183 -4.25 19.20 -1.90
CA ASN A 183 -3.19 20.11 -1.48
C ASN A 183 -1.82 19.55 -1.85
N GLY A 184 -1.70 19.01 -3.07
CA GLY A 184 -0.47 18.48 -3.62
C GLY A 184 0.24 17.48 -2.70
N CYS A 185 1.52 17.70 -2.40
CA CYS A 185 2.33 16.87 -1.50
C CYS A 185 1.91 16.92 -0.03
N PHE A 186 1.01 17.84 0.36
CA PHE A 186 0.47 17.95 1.72
C PHE A 186 -0.83 17.17 1.92
N GLY A 187 -1.24 16.41 0.90
CA GLY A 187 -2.32 15.44 0.98
C GLY A 187 -3.55 15.77 0.15
N GLY A 188 -4.47 14.82 0.10
CA GLY A 188 -5.64 14.88 -0.76
C GLY A 188 -6.51 13.64 -0.68
N LEU A 189 -7.48 13.57 -1.59
CA LEU A 189 -8.46 12.50 -1.72
C LEU A 189 -8.55 12.03 -3.18
N MET A 190 -8.77 10.72 -3.34
CA MET A 190 -8.94 10.11 -4.66
C MET A 190 -10.19 10.66 -5.37
N THR A 191 -11.26 10.92 -4.63
CA THR A 191 -12.54 11.44 -5.16
C THR A 191 -12.41 12.86 -5.73
N PHE A 192 -11.65 13.74 -5.07
CA PHE A 192 -11.34 15.08 -5.59
C PHE A 192 -10.53 15.01 -6.89
N SER A 193 -9.68 14.00 -7.01
CA SER A 193 -8.92 13.74 -8.24
C SER A 193 -9.84 13.36 -9.39
N TYR A 194 -10.79 12.45 -9.17
CA TYR A 194 -11.78 12.07 -10.19
C TYR A 194 -12.64 13.25 -10.62
N GLU A 195 -13.08 14.08 -9.68
CA GLU A 195 -13.83 15.28 -10.00
C GLU A 195 -13.02 16.27 -10.84
N TYR A 196 -11.74 16.47 -10.50
CA TYR A 196 -10.81 17.24 -11.34
C TYR A 196 -10.74 16.67 -12.76
N VAL A 197 -10.47 15.36 -12.92
CA VAL A 197 -10.31 14.74 -14.25
C VAL A 197 -11.59 14.88 -15.08
N ARG A 198 -12.77 14.76 -14.46
CA ARG A 198 -14.06 14.97 -15.12
C ARG A 198 -14.21 16.39 -15.65
N GLU A 199 -14.07 17.39 -14.79
CA GLU A 199 -14.29 18.80 -15.15
C GLU A 199 -13.18 19.35 -16.06
N ASN A 200 -11.93 18.90 -15.85
CA ASN A 200 -10.78 19.21 -16.70
C ASN A 200 -10.87 18.53 -18.07
N LYS A 201 -11.78 17.56 -18.24
CA LYS A 201 -11.99 16.76 -19.46
C LYS A 201 -10.76 15.93 -19.84
N GLY A 202 -9.97 15.52 -18.86
CA GLY A 202 -8.81 14.67 -19.09
C GLY A 202 -7.75 14.74 -18.01
N ILE A 203 -6.83 13.79 -18.10
CA ILE A 203 -5.58 13.72 -17.34
C ILE A 203 -4.46 13.30 -18.31
N ASP A 204 -3.30 13.92 -18.17
CA ASP A 204 -2.13 13.64 -19.01
C ASP A 204 -1.51 12.27 -18.71
N THR A 205 -0.76 11.76 -19.68
CA THR A 205 0.08 10.57 -19.50
C THR A 205 1.30 10.86 -18.61
N GLU A 206 1.83 9.82 -17.96
CA GLU A 206 3.11 9.90 -17.25
C GLU A 206 4.26 10.37 -18.15
N GLU A 207 4.26 9.96 -19.43
CA GLU A 207 5.31 10.32 -20.37
C GLU A 207 5.34 11.82 -20.69
N SER A 208 4.16 12.43 -20.83
CA SER A 208 4.04 13.86 -21.15
C SER A 208 4.14 14.77 -19.92
N TYR A 209 3.80 14.25 -18.74
CA TYR A 209 3.85 14.98 -17.48
C TYR A 209 4.44 14.08 -16.38
N PRO A 210 5.77 13.90 -16.35
CA PRO A 210 6.43 12.99 -15.42
C PRO A 210 6.30 13.40 -13.96
N TYR A 211 6.42 12.41 -13.06
CA TYR A 211 6.47 12.61 -11.63
C TYR A 211 7.74 13.34 -11.17
N ASP A 212 7.55 14.47 -10.48
CA ASP A 212 8.64 15.26 -9.88
C ASP A 212 8.68 15.14 -8.35
N GLY A 213 7.59 14.74 -7.71
CA GLY A 213 7.51 14.58 -6.25
C GLY A 213 7.55 15.89 -5.47
N GLU A 214 7.24 17.00 -6.13
CA GLU A 214 7.19 18.35 -5.56
C GLU A 214 5.98 19.11 -6.11
N ASP A 215 5.52 20.15 -5.41
CA ASP A 215 4.41 20.97 -5.85
C ASP A 215 4.86 22.01 -6.88
N TRP A 216 4.25 21.98 -8.07
CA TRP A 216 4.51 22.95 -9.15
C TRP A 216 3.24 23.68 -9.61
N MET A 217 3.42 24.68 -10.47
CA MET A 217 2.28 25.23 -11.22
C MET A 217 1.72 24.18 -12.16
N CYS A 218 0.39 24.07 -12.24
CA CYS A 218 -0.28 23.17 -13.18
C CYS A 218 0.19 23.36 -14.63
N ARG A 219 0.63 22.25 -15.26
CA ARG A 219 1.15 22.22 -16.64
C ARG A 219 0.33 21.31 -17.57
N PHE A 220 -0.93 21.05 -17.24
CA PHE A 220 -1.81 20.20 -18.05
C PHE A 220 -1.86 20.67 -19.51
N ASP A 221 -1.71 19.74 -20.45
CA ASP A 221 -1.81 20.01 -21.88
C ASP A 221 -2.82 19.06 -22.55
N PRO A 222 -3.97 19.58 -23.04
CA PRO A 222 -5.02 18.75 -23.63
C PRO A 222 -4.58 17.90 -24.83
N LYS A 223 -3.39 18.17 -25.42
CA LYS A 223 -2.79 17.35 -26.46
C LYS A 223 -2.34 15.97 -25.96
N TYR A 224 -2.04 15.81 -24.67
CA TYR A 224 -1.46 14.58 -24.12
C TYR A 224 -2.39 13.83 -23.16
N VAL A 225 -3.70 14.05 -23.27
CA VAL A 225 -4.71 13.35 -22.48
C VAL A 225 -4.60 11.84 -22.68
N GLY A 226 -4.30 11.11 -21.60
CA GLY A 226 -4.25 9.65 -21.56
C GLY A 226 -5.57 8.98 -21.17
N ALA A 227 -6.43 9.70 -20.42
CA ALA A 227 -7.72 9.22 -19.96
C ALA A 227 -8.68 10.38 -19.66
N THR A 228 -9.97 10.12 -19.68
CA THR A 228 -11.04 11.05 -19.27
C THR A 228 -11.95 10.38 -18.27
N ASP A 229 -12.58 11.13 -17.37
CA ASP A 229 -13.53 10.58 -16.41
C ASP A 229 -14.93 11.19 -16.57
N LYS A 230 -15.96 10.44 -16.20
CA LYS A 230 -17.37 10.89 -16.17
C LYS A 230 -17.90 11.11 -14.76
N GLY A 231 -17.09 10.83 -13.74
CA GLY A 231 -17.45 10.91 -12.33
C GLY A 231 -17.00 9.65 -11.60
N TYR A 232 -17.44 9.48 -10.35
CA TYR A 232 -16.96 8.36 -9.54
C TYR A 232 -18.08 7.75 -8.72
N VAL A 233 -17.86 6.53 -8.26
CA VAL A 233 -18.71 5.81 -7.31
C VAL A 233 -17.94 5.63 -6.01
N GLU A 234 -18.63 5.87 -4.89
CA GLU A 234 -18.16 5.49 -3.56
C GLU A 234 -18.83 4.18 -3.14
N ILE A 235 -18.02 3.22 -2.70
CA ILE A 235 -18.51 1.93 -2.22
C ILE A 235 -19.04 2.11 -0.80
N PRO A 236 -20.14 1.43 -0.41
CA PRO A 236 -20.72 1.56 0.92
C PRO A 236 -19.71 1.36 2.05
N TYR A 237 -19.65 2.33 2.96
CA TYR A 237 -18.69 2.40 4.05
C TYR A 237 -18.60 1.09 4.84
N GLY A 238 -17.38 0.54 4.93
CA GLY A 238 -17.05 -0.65 5.70
C GLY A 238 -17.50 -1.98 5.10
N SER A 239 -18.16 -1.97 3.93
CA SER A 239 -18.68 -3.19 3.30
C SER A 239 -17.61 -3.91 2.48
N GLU A 240 -16.88 -4.83 3.12
CA GLU A 240 -15.91 -5.70 2.42
C GLU A 240 -16.58 -6.54 1.31
N LYS A 241 -17.86 -6.85 1.45
CA LYS A 241 -18.65 -7.56 0.43
C LYS A 241 -18.87 -6.70 -0.81
N ALA A 242 -19.37 -5.47 -0.65
CA ALA A 242 -19.59 -4.56 -1.77
C ALA A 242 -18.26 -4.20 -2.46
N LEU A 243 -17.19 -4.05 -1.68
CA LEU A 243 -15.84 -3.86 -2.19
C LEU A 243 -15.38 -5.05 -3.03
N MET A 244 -15.63 -6.28 -2.60
CA MET A 244 -15.25 -7.48 -3.35
C MET A 244 -16.02 -7.58 -4.67
N GLU A 245 -17.33 -7.30 -4.63
CA GLU A 245 -18.19 -7.24 -5.80
C GLU A 245 -17.67 -6.18 -6.80
N ALA A 246 -17.33 -4.97 -6.32
CA ALA A 246 -16.74 -3.93 -7.15
C ALA A 246 -15.40 -4.36 -7.77
N VAL A 247 -14.47 -4.92 -6.98
CA VAL A 247 -13.17 -5.37 -7.50
C VAL A 247 -13.36 -6.43 -8.59
N ALA A 248 -14.33 -7.33 -8.43
CA ALA A 248 -14.61 -8.39 -9.40
C ALA A 248 -15.21 -7.87 -10.70
N THR A 249 -16.15 -6.93 -10.64
CA THR A 249 -16.94 -6.52 -11.82
C THR A 249 -16.45 -5.22 -12.45
N VAL A 250 -15.78 -4.36 -11.69
CA VAL A 250 -15.35 -3.02 -12.09
C VAL A 250 -13.86 -2.97 -12.37
N GLY A 251 -12.99 -3.64 -11.63
CA GLY A 251 -11.54 -3.53 -11.85
C GLY A 251 -10.75 -3.19 -10.59
N PRO A 252 -9.54 -2.64 -10.73
CA PRO A 252 -8.81 -2.05 -9.62
C PRO A 252 -9.60 -0.91 -8.95
N ILE A 253 -9.57 -0.86 -7.61
CA ILE A 253 -10.36 0.08 -6.79
C ILE A 253 -9.43 0.84 -5.84
N SER A 254 -9.55 2.16 -5.80
CA SER A 254 -8.84 2.99 -4.82
C SER A 254 -9.44 2.82 -3.44
N VAL A 255 -8.58 2.66 -2.43
CA VAL A 255 -9.00 2.57 -1.04
C VAL A 255 -8.07 3.36 -0.14
N ALA A 256 -8.57 3.81 1.01
CA ALA A 256 -7.75 4.36 2.07
C ALA A 256 -7.64 3.39 3.26
N ILE A 257 -6.46 3.34 3.88
CA ILE A 257 -6.14 2.45 5.00
C ILE A 257 -5.49 3.22 6.17
N ASP A 258 -5.55 2.61 7.36
CA ASP A 258 -4.66 2.93 8.48
C ASP A 258 -3.33 2.20 8.27
N ALA A 259 -2.31 2.93 7.82
CA ALA A 259 -0.96 2.42 7.60
C ALA A 259 0.04 2.78 8.72
N ALA A 260 -0.43 3.29 9.87
CA ALA A 260 0.44 3.84 10.90
C ALA A 260 1.25 2.80 11.71
N ASP A 261 0.89 1.51 11.61
CA ASP A 261 1.61 0.42 12.30
C ASP A 261 3.01 0.22 11.70
N GLU A 262 4.04 0.18 12.55
CA GLU A 262 5.43 -0.07 12.15
C GLU A 262 5.60 -1.41 11.42
N LYS A 263 4.73 -2.40 11.68
CA LYS A 263 4.76 -3.66 10.93
C LYS A 263 4.28 -3.51 9.50
N PHE A 264 3.41 -2.54 9.21
CA PHE A 264 3.02 -2.23 7.82
C PHE A 264 4.23 -1.66 7.07
N GLN A 265 4.93 -0.69 7.67
CA GLN A 265 6.15 -0.10 7.13
C GLN A 265 7.19 -1.18 6.76
N LEU A 266 7.37 -2.19 7.59
CA LEU A 266 8.38 -3.24 7.42
C LEU A 266 7.84 -4.51 6.74
N TYR A 267 6.61 -4.50 6.23
CA TYR A 267 6.01 -5.67 5.60
C TYR A 267 6.89 -6.21 4.47
N LYS A 268 6.99 -7.55 4.37
CA LYS A 268 7.72 -8.21 3.29
C LYS A 268 6.88 -9.20 2.48
N GLU A 269 6.22 -10.14 3.14
CA GLU A 269 5.46 -11.21 2.47
C GLU A 269 4.45 -11.85 3.44
N GLY A 270 3.51 -12.63 2.90
CA GLY A 270 2.43 -13.29 3.65
C GLY A 270 1.19 -12.42 3.82
N VAL A 271 0.18 -12.90 4.56
CA VAL A 271 -1.07 -12.14 4.75
C VAL A 271 -0.92 -11.21 5.96
N TYR A 272 -0.82 -9.91 5.72
CA TYR A 272 -0.73 -8.91 6.76
C TYR A 272 -2.05 -8.82 7.54
N VAL A 273 -1.96 -9.06 8.85
CA VAL A 273 -3.07 -8.92 9.79
C VAL A 273 -2.82 -7.68 10.63
N GLY A 274 -3.47 -6.58 10.27
CA GLY A 274 -3.46 -5.35 11.06
C GLY A 274 -4.62 -5.28 12.05
N LYS A 275 -4.80 -4.08 12.63
CA LYS A 275 -5.80 -3.83 13.66
C LYS A 275 -7.19 -3.62 13.05
N SER A 276 -8.24 -3.81 13.86
CA SER A 276 -9.59 -3.38 13.51
C SER A 276 -9.61 -1.89 13.17
N CYS A 277 -10.49 -1.50 12.25
CA CYS A 277 -10.56 -0.12 11.78
C CYS A 277 -10.74 0.89 12.93
N ASN A 278 -9.84 1.88 12.97
CA ASN A 278 -10.09 3.15 13.64
C ASN A 278 -10.16 4.24 12.57
N LYS A 279 -11.38 4.74 12.32
CA LYS A 279 -11.65 5.74 11.27
C LYS A 279 -10.85 7.04 11.42
N TYR A 280 -10.37 7.35 12.63
CA TYR A 280 -9.57 8.54 12.91
C TYR A 280 -8.10 8.39 12.52
N ASN A 281 -7.66 7.19 12.15
CA ASN A 281 -6.27 6.89 11.81
C ASN A 281 -6.05 6.58 10.32
N VAL A 282 -7.06 6.71 9.47
CA VAL A 282 -6.91 6.47 8.03
C VAL A 282 -6.05 7.58 7.44
N ASN A 283 -4.93 7.22 6.81
CA ASN A 283 -3.87 8.15 6.45
C ASN A 283 -3.15 7.82 5.13
N HIS A 284 -3.38 6.63 4.56
CA HIS A 284 -2.70 6.20 3.34
C HIS A 284 -3.68 5.71 2.30
N ALA A 285 -3.51 6.15 1.05
CA ALA A 285 -4.31 5.68 -0.08
C ALA A 285 -3.51 4.68 -0.91
N VAL A 286 -4.16 3.58 -1.28
CA VAL A 286 -3.58 2.45 -2.01
C VAL A 286 -4.58 1.93 -3.04
N LEU A 287 -4.17 0.98 -3.87
CA LEU A 287 -5.03 0.41 -4.92
C LEU A 287 -5.25 -1.08 -4.67
N ILE A 288 -6.49 -1.51 -4.49
CA ILE A 288 -6.83 -2.94 -4.52
C ILE A 288 -6.82 -3.39 -5.97
N VAL A 289 -5.99 -4.37 -6.29
CA VAL A 289 -5.87 -4.97 -7.63
C VAL A 289 -6.35 -6.41 -7.67
N GLY A 290 -6.90 -6.91 -6.57
CA GLY A 290 -7.45 -8.25 -6.53
C GLY A 290 -7.72 -8.76 -5.13
N TYR A 291 -8.06 -10.04 -5.04
CA TYR A 291 -8.29 -10.74 -3.78
C TYR A 291 -8.14 -12.25 -3.98
N GLY A 292 -8.03 -12.99 -2.88
CA GLY A 292 -8.00 -14.44 -2.91
C GLY A 292 -7.96 -15.03 -1.49
N THR A 293 -7.49 -16.27 -1.42
CA THR A 293 -7.24 -17.00 -0.17
C THR A 293 -5.81 -17.55 -0.22
N ASP A 294 -5.05 -17.31 0.84
CA ASP A 294 -3.68 -17.78 0.93
C ASP A 294 -3.65 -19.27 1.22
N SER A 295 -3.05 -20.05 0.32
CA SER A 295 -3.04 -21.52 0.41
C SER A 295 -2.29 -22.07 1.62
N LYS A 296 -1.34 -21.32 2.19
CA LYS A 296 -0.54 -21.77 3.34
C LYS A 296 -1.29 -21.57 4.66
N THR A 297 -2.00 -20.46 4.78
CA THR A 297 -2.64 -20.02 6.04
C THR A 297 -4.16 -20.18 6.04
N GLY A 298 -4.78 -20.35 4.87
CA GLY A 298 -6.24 -20.35 4.70
C GLY A 298 -6.87 -18.97 4.86
N LEU A 299 -6.08 -17.91 5.02
CA LEU A 299 -6.59 -16.55 5.24
C LEU A 299 -7.00 -15.90 3.91
N ASP A 300 -8.20 -15.32 3.90
CA ASP A 300 -8.64 -14.44 2.83
C ASP A 300 -7.81 -13.16 2.82
N TYR A 301 -7.48 -12.67 1.63
CA TYR A 301 -6.72 -11.43 1.46
C TYR A 301 -7.25 -10.54 0.33
N TRP A 302 -6.99 -9.25 0.48
CA TRP A 302 -6.92 -8.24 -0.57
C TRP A 302 -5.50 -8.19 -1.13
N LEU A 303 -5.34 -8.18 -2.45
CA LEU A 303 -4.07 -7.89 -3.11
C LEU A 303 -4.01 -6.39 -3.38
N VAL A 304 -3.05 -5.72 -2.76
CA VAL A 304 -2.97 -4.25 -2.74
C VAL A 304 -1.65 -3.81 -3.35
N LYS A 305 -1.73 -2.90 -4.33
CA LYS A 305 -0.59 -2.18 -4.91
C LYS A 305 -0.32 -0.95 -4.04
N ASN A 306 0.94 -0.78 -3.62
CA ASN A 306 1.40 0.39 -2.89
C ASN A 306 2.21 1.33 -3.81
N SER A 307 2.55 2.52 -3.31
CA SER A 307 3.26 3.59 -4.02
C SER A 307 4.62 3.91 -3.39
N TRP A 308 5.26 2.95 -2.72
CA TRP A 308 6.58 3.11 -2.08
C TRP A 308 7.68 2.31 -2.80
N GLY A 309 7.55 2.18 -4.11
CA GLY A 309 8.50 1.48 -4.95
C GLY A 309 8.55 -0.04 -4.74
N LYS A 310 9.27 -0.71 -5.65
CA LYS A 310 9.39 -2.19 -5.67
C LYS A 310 10.23 -2.76 -4.53
N LYS A 311 11.00 -1.91 -3.83
CA LYS A 311 11.85 -2.32 -2.70
C LYS A 311 11.05 -2.53 -1.41
N TRP A 312 9.83 -2.00 -1.34
CA TRP A 312 8.91 -2.25 -0.24
C TRP A 312 8.03 -3.49 -0.49
N GLY A 313 7.66 -4.21 0.57
CA GLY A 313 6.73 -5.35 0.47
C GLY A 313 7.18 -6.48 -0.46
N ASP A 314 6.17 -7.15 -1.03
CA ASP A 314 6.36 -8.16 -2.07
C ASP A 314 6.36 -7.46 -3.42
N LYS A 315 7.53 -6.95 -3.81
CA LYS A 315 7.76 -6.20 -5.06
C LYS A 315 6.82 -5.00 -5.21
N GLY A 316 6.53 -4.30 -4.12
CA GLY A 316 5.61 -3.15 -4.08
C GLY A 316 4.16 -3.48 -3.73
N TYR A 317 3.84 -4.75 -3.53
CA TYR A 317 2.50 -5.21 -3.17
C TYR A 317 2.44 -5.71 -1.72
N ILE A 318 1.23 -5.74 -1.19
CA ILE A 318 0.89 -6.36 0.09
C ILE A 318 -0.38 -7.18 -0.02
N LYS A 319 -0.40 -8.34 0.63
CA LYS A 319 -1.63 -9.06 0.91
C LYS A 319 -2.17 -8.61 2.25
N MET A 320 -3.30 -7.92 2.29
CA MET A 320 -3.95 -7.49 3.53
C MET A 320 -5.11 -8.42 3.85
N VAL A 321 -5.30 -8.80 5.12
CA VAL A 321 -6.38 -9.70 5.51
C VAL A 321 -7.75 -9.15 5.09
N ARG A 322 -8.60 -10.02 4.55
CA ARG A 322 -9.97 -9.74 4.12
C ARG A 322 -10.96 -10.51 5.00
N ASN A 323 -12.20 -10.02 5.08
CA ASN A 323 -13.29 -10.58 5.89
C ASN A 323 -12.93 -10.61 7.39
N LYS A 324 -12.27 -9.55 7.87
CA LYS A 324 -11.76 -9.46 9.25
C LYS A 324 -12.13 -8.13 9.89
N ASN A 325 -13.43 -7.85 9.94
CA ASN A 325 -13.99 -6.65 10.57
C ASN A 325 -13.37 -5.36 10.01
N ASN A 326 -13.28 -5.27 8.67
CA ASN A 326 -12.71 -4.11 7.98
C ASN A 326 -11.32 -3.75 8.52
N ALA A 327 -10.41 -4.73 8.57
CA ALA A 327 -9.05 -4.53 9.07
C ALA A 327 -8.36 -3.37 8.34
N ASN A 328 -7.62 -2.54 9.10
CA ASN A 328 -6.98 -1.32 8.60
C ASN A 328 -7.93 -0.33 7.90
N CYS A 329 -9.24 -0.41 8.10
CA CYS A 329 -10.22 0.45 7.43
C CYS A 329 -10.28 0.30 5.90
N ILE A 330 -9.80 -0.82 5.35
CA ILE A 330 -9.64 -0.99 3.90
C ILE A 330 -10.93 -0.82 3.07
N ALA A 331 -12.10 -1.06 3.65
CA ALA A 331 -13.40 -0.88 3.02
C ALA A 331 -14.12 0.41 3.47
N SER A 332 -13.48 1.28 4.26
CA SER A 332 -14.11 2.50 4.78
C SER A 332 -14.25 3.61 3.73
N TYR A 333 -13.19 3.83 2.94
CA TYR A 333 -13.16 4.89 1.93
C TYR A 333 -12.66 4.30 0.62
N ALA A 334 -13.56 3.58 -0.06
CA ALA A 334 -13.28 2.90 -1.31
C ALA A 334 -14.07 3.55 -2.45
N SER A 335 -13.41 3.84 -3.58
CA SER A 335 -14.03 4.50 -4.72
C SER A 335 -13.36 4.14 -6.04
N TYR A 336 -14.09 4.34 -7.13
CA TYR A 336 -13.60 4.10 -8.48
C TYR A 336 -14.18 5.12 -9.48
N PRO A 337 -13.43 5.47 -10.55
CA PRO A 337 -13.89 6.37 -11.61
C PRO A 337 -14.83 5.66 -12.61
N LEU A 338 -15.62 6.42 -13.38
CA LEU A 338 -16.69 5.92 -14.24
C LEU A 338 -16.44 6.02 -15.75
N MET A 339 -15.29 6.59 -16.19
CA MET A 339 -14.75 6.62 -17.56
C MET A 339 -15.73 6.72 -18.74
#